data_AF-A0A679I598-F1
#
_entry.id   AF-A0A679I598-F1
#
_cell.length_a   1.000
_cell.length_b   1.000
_cell.length_c   1.000
_cell.angle_alpha   90.00
_cell.angle_beta   90.00
_cell.angle_gamma   90.00
#
_symmetry.space_group_name_H-M   'P 1'
#
loop_
_entity.id
_entity.type
_entity.pdbx_description
1 polymer ?
#
loop_
_entity_poly.entity_id
_entity_poly.type
_entity_poly.pdbx_seq_one_letter_code
_entity_poly.pdbx_strand_id
1 'polypeptide(L)' 'MTDSEDSEKVQIGPRIKKHLIDEIRILAIRQNRRFTEMIEEGLADLLKKYRDKGKGK' A
#
# COMPACT_ATOMS: atom_id res chain seq x y z
N MET A 1 -21.23 5.04 17.29
CA MET A 1 -21.00 3.79 16.55
C MET A 1 -19.69 3.99 15.81
N THR A 2 -18.58 3.56 16.42
CA THR A 2 -17.25 3.64 15.81
C THR A 2 -17.09 2.37 15.00
N ASP A 3 -17.18 2.52 13.69
CA ASP A 3 -17.18 1.44 12.70
C ASP A 3 -15.92 0.58 12.80
N SER A 4 -16.14 -0.73 12.74
CA SER A 4 -15.22 -1.82 13.08
C SER A 4 -14.22 -2.16 11.95
N GLU A 5 -13.66 -1.17 11.25
CA GLU A 5 -12.68 -1.39 10.17
C GLU A 5 -11.22 -1.52 10.66
N ASP A 6 -10.98 -1.57 11.97
CA ASP A 6 -9.68 -1.97 12.54
C ASP A 6 -9.50 -3.51 12.57
N SER A 7 -10.34 -4.24 11.86
CA SER A 7 -10.31 -5.70 11.80
C SER A 7 -9.15 -6.17 10.91
N GLU A 8 -8.06 -6.58 11.58
CA GLU A 8 -6.97 -7.44 11.09
C GLU A 8 -5.83 -6.79 10.28
N LYS A 9 -5.24 -5.69 10.78
CA LYS A 9 -3.93 -5.24 10.27
C LYS A 9 -2.83 -6.25 10.64
N VAL A 10 -2.15 -6.80 9.64
CA VAL A 10 -1.02 -7.73 9.84
C VAL A 10 0.32 -7.02 9.68
N GLN A 11 1.22 -7.21 10.64
CA GLN A 11 2.60 -6.74 10.51
C GLN A 11 3.38 -7.65 9.56
N ILE A 12 3.96 -7.06 8.52
CA ILE A 12 4.85 -7.76 7.59
C ILE A 12 6.28 -7.21 7.71
N GLY A 13 7.28 -8.10 7.60
CA GLY A 13 8.71 -7.75 7.64
C GLY A 13 9.45 -8.01 6.32
N PRO A 14 8.99 -7.48 5.16
CA PRO A 14 9.64 -7.74 3.89
C PRO A 14 10.99 -7.00 3.80
N ARG A 15 11.94 -7.60 3.08
CA ARG A 15 13.18 -6.93 2.68
C ARG A 15 12.93 -6.15 1.39
N ILE A 16 12.94 -4.82 1.49
CA ILE A 16 12.69 -3.90 0.36
C ILE A 16 13.96 -3.10 0.08
N LYS A 17 14.20 -2.78 -1.21
CA LYS A 17 15.33 -1.93 -1.60
C LYS A 17 15.18 -0.54 -0.96
N LYS A 18 16.25 -0.04 -0.34
CA LYS A 18 16.25 1.23 0.41
C LYS A 18 15.68 2.42 -0.39
N HIS A 19 16.08 2.57 -1.66
CA HIS A 19 15.63 3.71 -2.49
C HIS A 19 14.11 3.75 -2.66
N LEU A 20 13.44 2.60 -2.75
CA LEU A 20 11.97 2.56 -2.85
C LEU A 20 11.29 3.04 -1.57
N ILE A 21 11.85 2.69 -0.41
CA ILE A 21 11.36 3.18 0.89
C ILE A 21 11.56 4.69 1.01
N ASP A 22 12.72 5.19 0.57
CA ASP A 22 13.04 6.62 0.61
C ASP A 22 12.09 7.42 -0.30
N GLU A 23 11.84 6.95 -1.53
CA GLU A 23 10.90 7.58 -2.46
C GLU A 23 9.46 7.62 -1.93
N ILE A 24 8.97 6.51 -1.37
CA ILE A 24 7.61 6.46 -0.83
C ILE A 24 7.47 7.38 0.39
N ARG A 25 8.49 7.48 1.25
CA ARG A 25 8.48 8.42 2.38
C ARG A 25 8.42 9.87 1.91
N ILE A 26 9.22 10.24 0.92
CA ILE A 26 9.18 11.58 0.32
C ILE A 26 7.79 11.86 -0.26
N LEU A 27 7.21 10.88 -0.95
CA LEU A 27 5.87 11.00 -1.53
C LEU A 27 4.79 11.19 -0.46
N ALA A 28 4.84 10.40 0.62
CA ALA A 28 3.91 10.49 1.74
C ALA A 28 3.95 11.89 2.39
N ILE A 29 5.15 12.44 2.62
CA ILE A 29 5.34 13.80 3.14
C ILE A 29 4.72 14.84 2.19
N ARG A 30 5.01 14.74 0.88
CA ARG A 30 4.48 15.69 -0.12
C ARG A 30 2.97 15.69 -0.21
N GLN A 31 2.33 14.55 0.05
CA GLN A 31 0.88 14.41 -0.01
C GLN A 31 0.19 14.63 1.36
N ASN A 32 0.95 14.89 2.43
CA ASN A 32 0.44 14.93 3.80
C ASN A 32 -0.32 13.65 4.19
N ARG A 33 0.21 12.49 3.80
CA ARG A 33 -0.38 11.16 4.02
C ARG A 33 0.53 10.28 4.87
N ARG A 34 -0.04 9.23 5.47
CA ARG A 34 0.76 8.26 6.24
C ARG A 34 1.49 7.32 5.28
N PHE A 35 2.73 6.96 5.63
CA PHE A 35 3.51 5.98 4.88
C PHE A 35 2.75 4.66 4.68
N THR A 36 2.05 4.17 5.70
CA THR A 36 1.26 2.94 5.64
C THR A 36 0.13 3.04 4.60
N GLU A 37 -0.58 4.17 4.54
CA GLU A 37 -1.66 4.37 3.55
C GLU A 37 -1.12 4.31 2.12
N MET A 38 0.07 4.87 1.88
CA MET A 38 0.72 4.81 0.56
C MET A 38 1.11 3.38 0.18
N ILE A 39 1.56 2.58 1.15
CA ILE A 39 1.90 1.17 0.93
C ILE A 39 0.63 0.35 0.65
N GLU A 40 -0.43 0.54 1.42
CA GLU A 40 -1.71 -0.14 1.22
C GLU A 40 -2.32 0.17 -0.15
N GLU A 41 -2.32 1.44 -0.56
CA GLU A 41 -2.76 1.86 -1.89
C GLU A 41 -1.92 1.21 -3.00
N GLY A 42 -0.59 1.23 -2.87
CA GLY A 42 0.30 0.59 -3.85
C GLY A 42 0.06 -0.91 -3.98
N LEU A 43 -0.22 -1.61 -2.87
CA LEU A 43 -0.58 -3.03 -2.88
C LEU A 43 -1.95 -3.25 -3.54
N ALA A 44 -2.95 -2.43 -3.23
CA ALA A 44 -4.28 -2.51 -3.83
C ALA A 44 -4.24 -2.30 -5.35
N ASP A 45 -3.51 -1.30 -5.82
CA ASP A 45 -3.32 -1.01 -7.24
C ASP A 45 -2.59 -2.14 -7.97
N LEU A 46 -1.57 -2.73 -7.33
CA LEU A 46 -0.87 -3.88 -7.86
C LEU A 46 -1.82 -5.08 -8.03
N LEU A 47 -2.61 -5.39 -7.01
CA LEU A 47 -3.60 -6.48 -7.06
C LEU A 47 -4.67 -6.23 -8.12
N LYS A 48 -5.18 -5.01 -8.21
CA LYS A 48 -6.15 -4.59 -9.24
C LYS A 48 -5.58 -4.80 -10.64
N LYS A 49 -4.35 -4.34 -10.90
CA LYS A 49 -3.66 -4.51 -12.18
C LYS A 49 -3.56 -5.98 -12.60
N TYR A 50 -3.29 -6.90 -11.68
CA TYR A 50 -3.23 -8.34 -12.00
C TYR A 50 -4.61 -8.99 -12.15
N ARG A 51 -5.59 -8.57 -11.36
CA ARG A 51 -6.98 -9.02 -11.52
C ARG A 51 -7.54 -8.64 -12.89
N ASP A 52 -7.31 -7.42 -13.32
CA ASP A 52 -7.82 -6.91 -14.60
C ASP A 52 -7.10 -7.56 -15.79
N LYS A 53 -5.79 -7.84 -15.65
CA LYS A 53 -5.03 -8.64 -16.64
C LYS A 53 -5.52 -10.09 -16.74
N GLY A 54 -5.97 -10.68 -15.63
CA GLY A 54 -6.47 -12.05 -15.60
C GLY A 54 -7.85 -12.24 -16.22
N LYS A 55 -8.67 -11.17 -16.29
CA LYS A 55 -10.03 -11.19 -16.85
C LYS A 55 -10.09 -11.09 -18.38
N GLY A 56 -8.95 -10.92 -19.05
CA GLY A 56 -8.84 -10.79 -20.52
C GLY A 56 -8.37 -12.07 -21.24
N LYS A 57 -8.38 -13.23 -20.59
CA LYS A 57 -8.13 -14.54 -21.20
C LYS A 57 -9.38 -15.40 -21.17
#